data_AF-A0A520XPJ8-F1
#
_entry.id   AF-A0A520XPJ8-F1
#
_cell.length_a   1.000
_cell.length_b   1.000
_cell.length_c   1.000
_cell.angle_alpha   90.00
_cell.angle_beta   90.00
_cell.angle_gamma   90.00
#
_symmetry.space_group_name_H-M   'P 1'
#
loop_
_entity.id
_entity.type
_entity.pdbx_description
1 polymer ?
#
loop_
_entity_poly.entity_id
_entity_poly.type
_entity_poly.pdbx_seq_one_letter_code
_entity_poly.pdbx_strand_id
1 'polypeptide(L)'
;MKKELLIQLIRDGFSRTGHPGDGFLQGSREGDDAFKAVQPFRGTTDWSEVDPAVLDEHSDALSFLSEGGFRFFLPAYLIADVNDELNTADVVFHLAGGFHNAVVRVPIGDQVVEKQAGRAAFVNSRRYGAMTFEDYARFRLSVFTREEARAIVAYLEHRRSLPDAVDRDHIDAALDLFWRERAEEAPNHDQLEEHVEAEEQFLRDVSGEVD
;
A
#
# COMPACT_ATOMS: atom_id res chain seq x y z
N MET A 1 -6.44 -3.08 -20.80
CA MET A 1 -5.63 -1.85 -21.03
C MET A 1 -4.23 -2.25 -21.49
N LYS A 2 -3.56 -1.44 -22.33
CA LYS A 2 -2.15 -1.70 -22.73
C LYS A 2 -1.20 -1.38 -21.56
N LYS A 3 -0.12 -2.15 -21.38
CA LYS A 3 0.83 -2.00 -20.26
C LYS A 3 1.41 -0.58 -20.21
N GLU A 4 1.75 0.00 -21.36
CA GLU A 4 2.35 1.35 -21.43
C GLU A 4 1.40 2.44 -20.92
N LEU A 5 0.09 2.31 -21.22
CA LEU A 5 -0.91 3.26 -20.73
C LEU A 5 -1.10 3.12 -19.21
N LEU A 6 -1.07 1.89 -18.69
CA LEU A 6 -1.15 1.65 -17.25
C LEU A 6 0.05 2.26 -16.52
N ILE A 7 1.27 2.03 -17.02
CA ILE A 7 2.49 2.60 -16.45
C ILE A 7 2.42 4.13 -16.44
N GLN A 8 1.93 4.75 -17.51
CA GLN A 8 1.74 6.20 -17.55
C GLN A 8 0.73 6.67 -16.49
N LEU A 9 -0.41 5.98 -16.34
CA LEU A 9 -1.40 6.31 -15.31
C LEU A 9 -0.82 6.20 -13.89
N ILE A 10 0.02 5.19 -13.64
CA ILE A 10 0.72 5.04 -12.36
C ILE A 10 1.68 6.21 -12.14
N ARG A 11 2.51 6.54 -13.13
CA ARG A 11 3.44 7.68 -13.05
C ARG A 11 2.72 8.99 -12.79
N ASP A 12 1.64 9.26 -13.52
CA ASP A 12 0.87 10.49 -13.38
C ASP A 12 0.21 10.58 -12.01
N GLY A 13 -0.42 9.48 -11.56
CA GLY A 13 -1.11 9.41 -10.27
C GLY A 13 -0.19 9.67 -9.07
N PHE A 14 1.06 9.18 -9.14
CA PHE A 14 2.05 9.29 -8.07
C PHE A 14 3.11 10.38 -8.28
N SER A 15 2.95 11.22 -9.30
CA SER A 15 3.93 12.27 -9.66
C SER A 15 4.13 13.34 -8.59
N ARG A 16 3.14 13.53 -7.70
CA ARG A 16 3.15 14.51 -6.60
C ARG A 16 3.35 13.88 -5.22
N THR A 17 3.64 12.58 -5.16
CA THR A 17 3.81 11.87 -3.89
C THR A 17 5.15 12.25 -3.24
N GLY A 18 5.09 13.04 -2.17
CA GLY A 18 6.27 13.44 -1.41
C GLY A 18 6.90 12.29 -0.61
N HIS A 19 8.23 12.27 -0.54
CA HIS A 19 8.97 11.36 0.34
C HIS A 19 8.72 11.72 1.81
N PRO A 20 8.33 10.77 2.69
CA PRO A 20 7.98 11.08 4.09
C PRO A 20 9.19 11.40 4.97
N GLY A 21 10.41 11.22 4.45
CA GLY A 21 11.67 11.32 5.19
C GLY A 21 12.13 9.97 5.76
N ASP A 22 13.44 9.72 5.76
CA ASP A 22 14.03 8.42 6.14
C ASP A 22 13.62 7.94 7.55
N GLY A 23 13.44 8.89 8.47
CA GLY A 23 13.01 8.63 9.85
C GLY A 23 11.58 8.09 9.96
N PHE A 24 10.79 8.22 8.90
CA PHE A 24 9.37 7.88 8.85
C PHE A 24 9.06 6.74 7.88
N LEU A 25 10.06 6.06 7.32
CA LEU A 25 9.84 4.93 6.40
C LEU A 25 9.36 3.65 7.08
N GLN A 26 9.76 3.41 8.33
CA GLN A 26 9.50 2.15 9.03
C GLN A 26 8.19 2.21 9.84
N GLY A 27 7.25 1.31 9.55
CA GLY A 27 5.92 1.25 10.17
C GLY A 27 5.86 0.40 11.45
N SER A 28 6.72 -0.61 11.59
CA SER A 28 6.82 -1.45 12.79
C SER A 28 8.16 -1.31 13.48
N ARG A 29 8.19 -1.21 14.81
CA ARG A 29 9.41 -1.23 15.63
C ARG A 29 9.62 -2.55 16.37
N GLU A 30 8.88 -3.58 15.98
CA GLU A 30 8.97 -4.90 16.62
C GLU A 30 10.00 -5.78 15.95
N GLY A 31 10.93 -6.29 16.75
CA GLY A 31 12.07 -7.03 16.23
C GLY A 31 13.01 -6.16 15.41
N ASP A 32 13.92 -6.81 14.70
CA ASP A 32 14.87 -6.17 13.78
C ASP A 32 14.50 -6.36 12.30
N ASP A 33 13.58 -7.28 11.99
CA ASP A 33 13.13 -7.58 10.62
C ASP A 33 12.59 -6.33 9.91
N ALA A 34 11.74 -5.55 10.57
CA ALA A 34 11.19 -4.32 10.00
C ALA A 34 12.28 -3.29 9.67
N PHE A 35 13.35 -3.23 10.46
CA PHE A 35 14.50 -2.37 10.17
C PHE A 35 15.28 -2.88 8.96
N LYS A 36 15.57 -4.18 8.91
CA LYS A 36 16.32 -4.81 7.80
C LYS A 36 15.59 -4.69 6.47
N ALA A 37 14.27 -4.89 6.46
CA ALA A 37 13.44 -4.79 5.27
C ALA A 37 13.38 -3.36 4.70
N VAL A 38 13.37 -2.34 5.57
CA VAL A 38 13.24 -0.93 5.15
C VAL A 38 14.59 -0.25 4.91
N GLN A 39 15.68 -0.74 5.51
CA GLN A 39 17.02 -0.16 5.37
C GLN A 39 17.44 0.13 3.90
N PRO A 40 17.22 -0.77 2.93
CA PRO A 40 17.63 -0.58 1.53
C PRO A 40 16.97 0.61 0.83
N PHE A 41 15.85 1.10 1.37
CA PHE A 41 15.08 2.22 0.81
C PHE A 41 15.52 3.59 1.36
N ARG A 42 16.36 3.63 2.39
CA ARG A 42 16.81 4.89 3.00
C ARG A 42 17.73 5.66 2.06
N GLY A 43 17.54 6.98 2.00
CA GLY A 43 18.29 7.87 1.12
C GLY A 43 17.75 7.92 -0.31
N THR A 44 16.76 7.09 -0.66
CA THR A 44 16.09 7.15 -1.97
C THR A 44 14.98 8.18 -1.94
N THR A 45 15.21 9.33 -2.58
CA THR A 45 14.25 10.44 -2.63
C THR A 45 13.42 10.47 -3.91
N ASP A 46 13.71 9.60 -4.87
CA ASP A 46 12.93 9.38 -6.08
C ASP A 46 12.59 7.89 -6.19
N TRP A 47 11.30 7.56 -6.05
CA TRP A 47 10.84 6.17 -6.11
C TRP A 47 11.09 5.54 -7.49
N SER A 48 11.21 6.34 -8.55
CA SER A 48 11.39 5.86 -9.93
C SER A 48 12.81 5.37 -10.21
N GLU A 49 13.76 5.67 -9.32
CA GLU A 49 15.15 5.23 -9.41
C GLU A 49 15.42 3.89 -8.72
N VAL A 50 14.42 3.31 -8.03
CA VAL A 50 14.60 2.03 -7.34
C VAL A 50 14.68 0.89 -8.35
N ASP A 51 15.76 0.12 -8.28
CA ASP A 51 15.96 -1.08 -9.10
C ASP A 51 14.90 -2.16 -8.76
N PRO A 52 14.17 -2.71 -9.75
CA PRO A 52 13.24 -3.81 -9.54
C PRO A 52 13.83 -5.01 -8.77
N ALA A 53 15.13 -5.29 -8.92
CA ALA A 53 15.80 -6.34 -8.17
C ALA A 53 15.81 -6.07 -6.66
N VAL A 54 15.99 -4.81 -6.24
CA VAL A 54 15.91 -4.39 -4.83
C VAL A 54 14.48 -4.52 -4.31
N LEU A 55 13.48 -4.18 -5.14
CA LEU A 55 12.07 -4.35 -4.79
C LEU A 55 11.74 -5.83 -4.52
N ASP A 56 12.21 -6.73 -5.38
CA ASP A 56 11.90 -8.16 -5.28
C ASP A 56 12.69 -8.85 -4.14
N GLU A 57 13.97 -8.51 -3.98
CA GLU A 57 14.82 -9.00 -2.87
C GLU A 57 14.24 -8.60 -1.51
N HIS A 58 13.70 -7.38 -1.42
CA HIS A 58 13.08 -6.85 -0.22
C HIS A 58 11.56 -6.80 -0.32
N SER A 59 10.97 -7.86 -0.88
CA SER A 59 9.51 -8.00 -1.03
C SER A 59 8.73 -7.86 0.28
N ASP A 60 9.35 -8.24 1.40
CA ASP A 60 8.80 -8.10 2.75
C ASP A 60 8.72 -6.64 3.23
N ALA A 61 9.42 -5.70 2.58
CA ALA A 61 9.34 -4.27 2.87
C ALA A 61 7.91 -3.75 2.70
N LEU A 62 7.13 -4.28 1.75
CA LEU A 62 5.71 -3.95 1.62
C LEU A 62 4.92 -4.27 2.90
N SER A 63 5.36 -5.17 3.78
CA SER A 63 4.71 -5.40 5.08
C SER A 63 5.16 -4.41 6.17
N PHE A 64 6.37 -3.85 6.05
CA PHE A 64 7.03 -3.12 7.13
C PHE A 64 7.18 -1.62 6.89
N LEU A 65 6.98 -1.15 5.67
CA LEU A 65 6.88 0.28 5.37
C LEU A 65 5.72 0.89 6.18
N SER A 66 5.94 2.10 6.70
CA SER A 66 4.87 2.94 7.23
C SER A 66 3.88 3.28 6.12
N GLU A 67 2.73 3.85 6.47
CA GLU A 67 1.75 4.27 5.46
C GLU A 67 2.36 5.29 4.47
N GLY A 68 3.19 6.22 4.97
CA GLY A 68 3.91 7.18 4.12
C GLY A 68 4.99 6.54 3.25
N GLY A 69 5.79 5.62 3.81
CA GLY A 69 6.80 4.90 3.04
C GLY A 69 6.18 3.98 1.99
N PHE A 70 5.09 3.31 2.34
CA PHE A 70 4.32 2.47 1.44
C PHE A 70 3.73 3.31 0.31
N ARG A 71 3.08 4.44 0.61
CA ARG A 71 2.55 5.36 -0.40
C ARG A 71 3.63 5.83 -1.38
N PHE A 72 4.81 6.18 -0.87
CA PHE A 72 5.92 6.69 -1.69
C PHE A 72 6.53 5.62 -2.61
N PHE A 73 6.80 4.41 -2.11
CA PHE A 73 7.47 3.37 -2.91
C PHE A 73 6.53 2.46 -3.71
N LEU A 74 5.23 2.41 -3.38
CA LEU A 74 4.24 1.61 -4.12
C LEU A 74 4.30 1.76 -5.65
N PRO A 75 4.39 2.97 -6.25
CA PRO A 75 4.43 3.09 -7.72
C PRO A 75 5.58 2.33 -8.37
N ALA A 76 6.74 2.21 -7.71
CA ALA A 76 7.87 1.43 -8.20
C ALA A 76 7.50 -0.07 -8.27
N TYR A 77 6.87 -0.59 -7.22
CA TYR A 77 6.37 -1.98 -7.18
C TYR A 77 5.29 -2.22 -8.23
N LEU A 78 4.34 -1.30 -8.40
CA LEU A 78 3.27 -1.45 -9.41
C LEU A 78 3.84 -1.52 -10.82
N ILE A 79 4.81 -0.67 -11.15
CA ILE A 79 5.43 -0.64 -12.47
C ILE A 79 6.27 -1.88 -12.72
N ALA A 80 7.12 -2.27 -11.75
CA ALA A 80 7.94 -3.48 -11.84
C ALA A 80 7.06 -4.73 -12.01
N ASP A 81 5.98 -4.83 -11.24
CA ASP A 81 5.01 -5.91 -11.36
C ASP A 81 4.30 -5.94 -12.74
N VAL A 82 3.88 -4.78 -13.26
CA VAL A 82 3.31 -4.68 -14.62
C VAL A 82 4.32 -5.09 -15.70
N ASN A 83 5.61 -4.87 -15.47
CA ASN A 83 6.68 -5.29 -16.38
C ASN A 83 7.08 -6.77 -16.23
N ASP A 84 6.43 -7.52 -15.33
CA ASP A 84 6.80 -8.90 -14.98
C ASP A 84 8.24 -9.00 -14.41
N GLU A 85 8.69 -7.97 -13.66
CA GLU A 85 10.04 -7.87 -13.08
C GLU A 85 10.12 -8.37 -11.62
N LEU A 86 8.99 -8.77 -11.02
CA LEU A 86 8.90 -9.28 -9.65
C LEU A 86 8.60 -10.78 -9.64
N ASN A 87 9.32 -11.55 -8.83
CA ASN A 87 9.12 -13.00 -8.68
C ASN A 87 8.54 -13.36 -7.30
N THR A 88 8.80 -12.54 -6.29
CA THR A 88 8.52 -12.80 -4.88
C THR A 88 7.53 -11.81 -4.31
N ALA A 89 7.64 -10.53 -4.69
CA ALA A 89 6.76 -9.48 -4.19
C ALA A 89 5.31 -9.66 -4.67
N ASP A 90 4.39 -9.81 -3.71
CA ASP A 90 2.95 -9.91 -3.99
C ASP A 90 2.25 -8.56 -3.76
N VAL A 91 2.30 -7.71 -4.79
CA VAL A 91 1.72 -6.36 -4.72
C VAL A 91 0.19 -6.41 -4.57
N VAL A 92 -0.47 -7.42 -5.16
CA VAL A 92 -1.93 -7.59 -5.05
C VAL A 92 -2.34 -7.91 -3.63
N PHE A 93 -1.60 -8.78 -2.93
CA PHE A 93 -1.85 -9.07 -1.51
C PHE A 93 -1.81 -7.81 -0.65
N HIS A 94 -0.88 -6.88 -0.91
CA HIS A 94 -0.77 -5.64 -0.14
C HIS A 94 -1.84 -4.60 -0.44
N LEU A 95 -2.57 -4.73 -1.55
CA LEU A 95 -3.66 -3.84 -1.94
C LEU A 95 -5.05 -4.43 -1.70
N ALA A 96 -5.17 -5.76 -1.73
CA ALA A 96 -6.45 -6.46 -1.61
C ALA A 96 -6.58 -7.27 -0.30
N GLY A 97 -5.45 -7.51 0.38
CA GLY A 97 -5.39 -8.18 1.66
C GLY A 97 -6.26 -7.47 2.71
N GLY A 98 -7.06 -8.25 3.42
CA GLY A 98 -7.98 -7.74 4.46
C GLY A 98 -9.38 -7.40 3.97
N PHE A 99 -9.69 -7.47 2.67
CA PHE A 99 -11.06 -7.27 2.16
C PHE A 99 -11.80 -8.57 1.85
N HIS A 100 -11.11 -9.70 1.80
CA HIS A 100 -11.69 -11.01 1.54
C HIS A 100 -11.66 -11.91 2.79
N ASN A 101 -12.70 -12.72 3.01
CA ASN A 101 -12.73 -13.72 4.07
C ASN A 101 -12.18 -15.05 3.55
N ALA A 102 -11.27 -15.66 4.29
CA ALA A 102 -10.70 -16.96 3.96
C ALA A 102 -10.87 -17.95 5.11
N VAL A 103 -10.73 -19.23 4.79
CA VAL A 103 -10.63 -20.31 5.78
C VAL A 103 -9.28 -20.96 5.63
N VAL A 104 -8.47 -20.89 6.69
CA VAL A 104 -7.18 -21.58 6.77
C VAL A 104 -7.39 -22.93 7.43
N ARG A 105 -6.92 -23.98 6.77
CA ARG A 105 -6.99 -25.37 7.27
C ARG A 105 -5.63 -25.72 7.86
N VAL A 106 -5.57 -25.87 9.17
CA VAL A 106 -4.34 -26.12 9.92
C VAL A 106 -4.31 -27.60 10.33
N PRO A 107 -3.35 -28.39 9.82
CA PRO A 107 -3.15 -29.75 10.29
C PRO A 107 -2.54 -29.72 11.70
N ILE A 108 -3.16 -30.45 12.64
CA ILE A 108 -2.71 -30.63 14.02
C ILE A 108 -2.76 -32.13 14.34
N GLY A 109 -1.61 -32.81 14.26
CA GLY A 109 -1.55 -34.27 14.36
C GLY A 109 -2.38 -34.92 13.25
N ASP A 110 -3.30 -35.81 13.64
CA ASP A 110 -4.22 -36.50 12.71
C ASP A 110 -5.50 -35.70 12.41
N GLN A 111 -5.62 -34.47 12.91
CA GLN A 111 -6.80 -33.62 12.73
C GLN A 111 -6.50 -32.43 11.82
N VAL A 112 -7.54 -31.96 11.12
CA VAL A 112 -7.50 -30.67 10.40
C VAL A 112 -8.48 -29.73 11.09
N VAL A 113 -7.95 -28.62 11.60
CA VAL A 113 -8.74 -27.56 12.23
C VAL A 113 -8.91 -26.41 11.25
N GLU A 114 -10.14 -25.94 11.10
CA GLU A 114 -10.44 -24.78 10.25
C GLU A 114 -10.48 -23.50 11.10
N LYS A 115 -9.79 -22.46 10.63
CA LYS A 115 -9.74 -21.16 11.27
C LYS A 115 -10.17 -20.09 10.26
N GLN A 116 -11.11 -19.23 10.65
CA GLN A 116 -11.44 -18.05 9.87
C GLN A 116 -10.26 -17.08 9.84
N ALA A 117 -9.97 -16.58 8.64
CA ALA A 117 -8.90 -15.63 8.36
C ALA A 117 -9.42 -14.54 7.40
N GLY A 118 -8.60 -13.52 7.17
CA GLY A 118 -8.95 -12.41 6.31
C GLY A 118 -9.92 -11.44 6.98
N ARG A 119 -10.75 -10.78 6.17
CA ARG A 119 -11.52 -9.56 6.49
C ARG A 119 -12.11 -9.49 7.90
N ALA A 120 -12.94 -10.46 8.28
CA ALA A 120 -13.65 -10.45 9.56
C ALA A 120 -12.82 -10.99 10.75
N ALA A 121 -11.63 -11.54 10.50
CA ALA A 121 -10.77 -12.06 11.56
C ALA A 121 -10.07 -10.90 12.30
N PHE A 122 -9.87 -11.08 13.62
CA PHE A 122 -9.17 -10.09 14.44
C PHE A 122 -7.66 -10.10 14.20
N VAL A 123 -7.08 -8.90 14.07
CA VAL A 123 -5.63 -8.69 14.03
C VAL A 123 -5.11 -8.76 15.45
N ASN A 124 -4.35 -9.81 15.79
CA ASN A 124 -3.74 -10.02 17.11
C ASN A 124 -4.59 -9.45 18.27
N SER A 125 -5.76 -10.04 18.52
CA SER A 125 -6.77 -9.48 19.44
C SER A 125 -6.29 -9.26 20.87
N ARG A 126 -5.22 -9.94 21.30
CA ARG A 126 -4.56 -9.70 22.59
C ARG A 126 -3.90 -8.32 22.66
N ARG A 127 -3.46 -7.80 21.52
CA ARG A 127 -2.80 -6.51 21.39
C ARG A 127 -3.74 -5.40 20.95
N TYR A 128 -4.51 -5.63 19.88
CA TYR A 128 -5.30 -4.59 19.22
C TYR A 128 -6.80 -4.67 19.54
N GLY A 129 -7.20 -5.55 20.46
CA GLY A 129 -8.59 -5.70 20.87
C GLY A 129 -9.48 -6.17 19.72
N ALA A 130 -10.45 -5.34 19.34
CA ALA A 130 -11.48 -5.67 18.36
C ALA A 130 -11.13 -5.31 16.91
N MET A 131 -9.91 -4.85 16.63
CA MET A 131 -9.47 -4.51 15.27
C MET A 131 -9.52 -5.75 14.36
N THR A 132 -10.27 -5.65 13.26
CA THR A 132 -10.32 -6.67 12.20
C THR A 132 -9.26 -6.40 11.14
N PHE A 133 -9.01 -7.38 10.27
CA PHE A 133 -8.15 -7.16 9.10
C PHE A 133 -8.74 -6.12 8.14
N GLU A 134 -10.08 -5.99 8.07
CA GLU A 134 -10.73 -4.91 7.31
C GLU A 134 -10.36 -3.54 7.87
N ASP A 135 -10.48 -3.36 9.19
CA ASP A 135 -10.14 -2.09 9.85
C ASP A 135 -8.68 -1.70 9.60
N TYR A 136 -7.78 -2.68 9.73
CA TYR A 136 -6.36 -2.47 9.49
C TYR A 136 -6.07 -2.11 8.02
N ALA A 137 -6.67 -2.82 7.06
CA ALA A 137 -6.50 -2.54 5.63
C ALA A 137 -7.03 -1.14 5.28
N ARG A 138 -8.23 -0.77 5.75
CA ARG A 138 -8.79 0.58 5.54
C ARG A 138 -7.91 1.67 6.12
N PHE A 139 -7.42 1.50 7.35
CA PHE A 139 -6.50 2.44 7.98
C PHE A 139 -5.24 2.63 7.13
N ARG A 140 -4.54 1.54 6.83
CA ARG A 140 -3.26 1.56 6.12
C ARG A 140 -3.39 2.15 4.71
N LEU A 141 -4.48 1.83 4.01
CA LEU A 141 -4.71 2.27 2.63
C LEU A 141 -5.42 3.64 2.54
N SER A 142 -5.79 4.26 3.65
CA SER A 142 -6.46 5.56 3.66
C SER A 142 -5.57 6.73 3.22
N VAL A 143 -4.27 6.53 3.12
CA VAL A 143 -3.29 7.59 2.80
C VAL A 143 -3.26 8.00 1.32
N PHE A 144 -3.80 7.18 0.42
CA PHE A 144 -3.74 7.46 -1.02
C PHE A 144 -4.73 8.55 -1.43
N THR A 145 -4.28 9.51 -2.22
CA THR A 145 -5.17 10.53 -2.81
C THR A 145 -6.07 9.93 -3.87
N ARG A 146 -7.03 10.72 -4.36
CA ARG A 146 -7.94 10.29 -5.43
C ARG A 146 -7.19 9.86 -6.69
N GLU A 147 -6.18 10.60 -7.11
CA GLU A 147 -5.38 10.31 -8.29
C GLU A 147 -4.57 9.02 -8.13
N GLU A 148 -3.95 8.83 -6.97
CA GLU A 148 -3.21 7.60 -6.64
C GLU A 148 -4.14 6.38 -6.57
N ALA A 149 -5.31 6.54 -5.95
CA ALA A 149 -6.33 5.48 -5.89
C ALA A 149 -6.85 5.10 -7.28
N ARG A 150 -7.01 6.06 -8.20
CA ARG A 150 -7.37 5.78 -9.61
C ARG A 150 -6.31 4.94 -10.32
N ALA A 151 -5.03 5.24 -10.10
CA ALA A 151 -3.93 4.43 -10.63
C ALA A 151 -3.94 3.00 -10.05
N ILE A 152 -4.20 2.86 -8.74
CA ILE A 152 -4.33 1.55 -8.08
C ILE A 152 -5.53 0.76 -8.62
N VAL A 153 -6.69 1.39 -8.82
CA VAL A 153 -7.86 0.75 -9.45
C VAL A 153 -7.50 0.25 -10.85
N ALA A 154 -6.86 1.09 -11.66
CA ALA A 154 -6.46 0.71 -13.02
C ALA A 154 -5.48 -0.48 -13.03
N TYR A 155 -4.56 -0.52 -12.07
CA TYR A 155 -3.65 -1.63 -11.84
C TYR A 155 -4.39 -2.92 -11.43
N LEU A 156 -5.26 -2.85 -10.42
CA LEU A 156 -6.01 -4.01 -9.94
C LEU A 156 -6.94 -4.56 -11.02
N GLU A 157 -7.60 -3.70 -11.81
CA GLU A 157 -8.41 -4.13 -12.95
C GLU A 157 -7.57 -4.77 -14.06
N HIS A 158 -6.35 -4.29 -14.28
CA HIS A 158 -5.40 -4.94 -15.18
C HIS A 158 -5.03 -6.34 -14.67
N ARG A 159 -4.58 -6.48 -13.42
CA ARG A 159 -4.24 -7.78 -12.82
C ARG A 159 -5.42 -8.75 -12.86
N ARG A 160 -6.62 -8.28 -12.52
CA ARG A 160 -7.87 -9.05 -12.60
C ARG A 160 -8.16 -9.56 -14.01
N SER A 161 -7.83 -8.79 -15.04
CA SER A 161 -8.10 -9.15 -16.44
C SER A 161 -7.18 -10.25 -16.98
N LEU A 162 -6.09 -10.57 -16.27
CA LEU A 162 -5.14 -11.59 -16.70
C LEU A 162 -5.71 -13.01 -16.55
N PRO A 163 -5.43 -13.93 -17.49
CA PRO A 163 -5.99 -15.28 -17.47
C PRO A 163 -5.66 -16.10 -16.22
N ASP A 164 -4.48 -15.87 -15.66
CA ASP A 164 -3.86 -16.59 -14.54
C ASP A 164 -4.03 -15.88 -13.18
N ALA A 165 -4.85 -14.84 -13.10
CA ALA A 165 -5.12 -14.13 -11.86
C ALA A 165 -5.72 -15.07 -10.80
N VAL A 166 -4.88 -15.53 -9.86
CA VAL A 166 -5.27 -16.39 -8.72
C VAL A 166 -6.09 -15.61 -7.70
N ASP A 167 -5.90 -14.29 -7.63
CA ASP A 167 -6.48 -13.42 -6.61
C ASP A 167 -7.74 -12.67 -7.03
N ARG A 168 -8.46 -13.15 -8.06
CA ARG A 168 -9.66 -12.44 -8.59
C ARG A 168 -10.68 -12.10 -7.51
N ASP A 169 -10.98 -13.04 -6.61
CA ASP A 169 -11.95 -12.83 -5.55
C ASP A 169 -11.46 -11.81 -4.50
N HIS A 170 -10.14 -11.74 -4.27
CA HIS A 170 -9.53 -10.74 -3.41
C HIS A 170 -9.59 -9.36 -4.06
N ILE A 171 -9.23 -9.27 -5.35
CA ILE A 171 -9.28 -8.04 -6.13
C ILE A 171 -10.72 -7.51 -6.21
N ASP A 172 -11.70 -8.36 -6.53
CA ASP A 172 -13.10 -7.98 -6.61
C ASP A 172 -13.60 -7.43 -5.26
N ALA A 173 -13.31 -8.11 -4.16
CA ALA A 173 -13.68 -7.64 -2.83
C ALA A 173 -13.03 -6.28 -2.48
N ALA A 174 -11.76 -6.08 -2.81
CA ALA A 174 -11.06 -4.83 -2.53
C ALA A 174 -11.54 -3.66 -3.41
N LEU A 175 -11.81 -3.93 -4.69
CA LEU A 175 -12.40 -2.95 -5.61
C LEU A 175 -13.79 -2.51 -5.14
N ASP A 176 -14.63 -3.45 -4.73
CA ASP A 176 -16.02 -3.18 -4.32
C ASP A 176 -16.12 -2.51 -2.95
N LEU A 177 -15.27 -2.89 -1.99
CA LEU A 177 -15.40 -2.42 -0.60
C LEU A 177 -14.59 -1.16 -0.29
N PHE A 178 -13.62 -0.78 -1.13
CA PHE A 178 -12.69 0.30 -0.82
C PHE A 178 -12.21 1.08 -2.04
N TRP A 179 -11.56 0.44 -3.01
CA TRP A 179 -10.76 1.18 -3.99
C TRP A 179 -11.56 2.04 -4.96
N ARG A 180 -12.73 1.56 -5.43
CA ARG A 180 -13.57 2.35 -6.33
C ARG A 180 -14.11 3.61 -5.65
N GLU A 181 -14.62 3.46 -4.43
CA GLU A 181 -15.07 4.60 -3.62
C GLU A 181 -13.91 5.58 -3.35
N ARG A 182 -12.73 5.07 -2.99
CA ARG A 182 -11.54 5.91 -2.76
C ARG A 182 -11.12 6.67 -4.04
N ALA A 183 -11.18 6.04 -5.21
CA ALA A 183 -10.87 6.66 -6.49
C ALA A 183 -11.87 7.75 -6.94
N GLU A 184 -13.04 7.81 -6.32
CA GLU A 184 -14.08 8.82 -6.57
C GLU A 184 -14.08 9.91 -5.49
N GLU A 185 -14.03 9.52 -4.22
CA GLU A 185 -14.39 10.38 -3.08
C GLU A 185 -13.21 10.82 -2.21
N ALA A 186 -12.01 10.24 -2.39
CA ALA A 186 -10.83 10.67 -1.62
C ALA A 186 -10.50 12.16 -1.83
N PRO A 187 -9.80 12.80 -0.86
CA PRO A 187 -9.10 14.05 -1.12
C PRO A 187 -8.18 13.91 -2.33
N ASN A 188 -8.20 14.89 -3.23
CA ASN A 188 -7.29 14.94 -4.37
C ASN A 188 -5.95 15.57 -3.97
N HIS A 189 -4.98 15.54 -4.89
CA HIS A 189 -3.67 16.16 -4.66
C HIS A 189 -3.76 17.65 -4.32
N ASP A 190 -4.56 18.42 -5.05
CA ASP A 190 -4.66 19.87 -4.84
C ASP A 190 -5.16 20.20 -3.42
N GLN A 191 -6.18 19.47 -2.93
CA GLN A 191 -6.71 19.63 -1.57
C GLN A 191 -5.68 19.27 -0.49
N LEU A 192 -4.83 18.27 -0.75
CA LEU A 192 -3.77 17.89 0.18
C LEU A 192 -2.66 18.97 0.19
N GLU A 193 -2.25 19.45 -0.98
CA GLU A 193 -1.25 20.52 -1.13
C GLU A 193 -1.73 21.81 -0.45
N GLU A 194 -2.96 22.25 -0.72
CA GLU A 194 -3.58 23.41 -0.05
C GLU A 194 -3.60 23.27 1.47
N HIS A 195 -3.87 22.06 1.99
CA HIS A 195 -3.87 21.82 3.43
C HIS A 195 -2.48 21.94 4.05
N VAL A 196 -1.46 21.36 3.39
CA VAL A 196 -0.06 21.43 3.85
C VAL A 196 0.45 22.86 3.82
N GLU A 197 0.18 23.62 2.74
CA GLU A 197 0.58 25.03 2.63
C GLU A 197 -0.09 25.89 3.73
N ALA A 198 -1.37 25.65 4.01
CA ALA A 198 -2.08 26.34 5.08
C ALA A 198 -1.50 26.02 6.47
N GLU A 199 -1.11 24.76 6.71
CA GLU A 199 -0.46 24.34 7.96
C GLU A 199 0.92 25.00 8.12
N GLU A 200 1.73 25.04 7.05
CA GLU A 200 3.02 25.73 7.06
C GLU A 200 2.87 27.23 7.37
N GLN A 201 1.91 27.90 6.73
CA GLN A 201 1.65 29.31 6.99
C GLN A 201 1.24 29.55 8.44
N PHE A 202 0.36 28.70 8.98
CA PHE A 202 -0.04 28.77 10.38
C PHE A 202 1.17 28.62 11.33
N LEU A 203 2.08 27.69 11.05
CA LEU A 203 3.28 27.49 11.85
C LEU A 203 4.22 28.70 11.78
N ARG A 204 4.40 29.32 10.61
CA ARG A 204 5.17 30.57 10.45
C ARG A 204 4.56 31.68 11.30
N ASP A 205 3.25 31.90 11.19
CA ASP A 205 2.52 32.93 11.94
C ASP A 205 2.65 32.74 13.47
N VAL A 206 2.62 31.49 13.95
CA VAL A 206 2.77 31.16 15.39
C VAL A 206 4.21 31.29 15.87
N SER A 207 5.19 30.94 15.04
CA SER A 207 6.62 30.99 15.40
C SER A 207 7.18 32.42 15.48
N GLY A 208 6.49 33.41 14.91
CA GLY A 208 6.94 34.80 14.89
C GLY A 208 8.10 35.05 13.93
N GLU A 209 8.43 34.09 13.06
CA GLU A 209 9.31 34.29 11.90
C GLU A 209 8.56 35.12 10.86
N VAL A 210 8.67 36.44 11.00
CA VAL A 210 8.28 37.41 9.96
C VAL A 210 9.52 37.63 9.08
N ASP A 211 9.36 37.43 7.77
CA ASP A 211 10.37 37.71 6.72
C ASP A 211 11.13 39.04 6.90
#